data_AF-A0A349EKZ3-F1
#
_entry.id   AF-A0A349EKZ3-F1
#
_cell.length_a   1.000
_cell.length_b   1.000
_cell.length_c   1.000
_cell.angle_alpha   90.00
_cell.angle_beta   90.00
_cell.angle_gamma   90.00
#
_symmetry.space_group_name_H-M   'P 1'
#
loop_
_entity.id
_entity.type
_entity.pdbx_description
1 polymer ?
#
loop_
_entity_poly.entity_id
_entity_poly.type
_entity_poly.pdbx_seq_one_letter_code
_entity_poly.pdbx_strand_id
1 'polypeptide(L)'
;MRKYVLTLLLLVMPAPGPAAEYQSTFGFPFELSKDWLVLTSKEAAGKFGTETLKSLGLEYGDQENMKAVLERVKTGKVEFYFDRKYSTKDFNKNISVQLMEGGQQPTAKAAQDACASLPDEAARLFGGPVKMKSCGIAELQGITYVAYEYEVPTLATSVIQTEIPFTAGMSIIVVGGSNKAGLEHVRKAHEQITRSIIKYTSAAQARRAKAAGRVPGKDELAALVKNNLLRFSRSVNASDFTEFHGHVSLLWKNEATVEYFNSAFKAFMDNNVNLVPVVEKLTPVFDEKPSLSKEGVLSLKGHYPTRPSRVLFELSFIDEGAGWKLVSTNVNIKPVQ
;
A
#
# COMPACT_ATOMS: atom_id res chain seq x y z
N MET A 1 69.83 -10.16 -2.16
CA MET A 1 68.67 -11.03 -2.41
C MET A 1 67.75 -11.04 -1.19
N ARG A 2 66.61 -10.35 -1.24
CA ARG A 2 65.32 -10.72 -0.61
C ARG A 2 64.32 -9.60 -0.91
N LYS A 3 63.48 -9.78 -1.94
CA LYS A 3 62.35 -8.90 -2.21
C LYS A 3 61.20 -9.35 -1.32
N TYR A 4 60.73 -8.47 -0.43
CA TYR A 4 59.50 -8.69 0.33
C TYR A 4 58.32 -8.40 -0.61
N VAL A 5 57.59 -9.45 -0.99
CA VAL A 5 56.31 -9.33 -1.69
C VAL A 5 55.24 -9.14 -0.62
N LEU A 6 54.68 -7.94 -0.56
CA LEU A 6 53.53 -7.60 0.29
C LEU A 6 52.28 -8.17 -0.38
N THR A 7 51.84 -9.35 0.06
CA THR A 7 50.60 -9.97 -0.43
C THR A 7 49.41 -9.23 0.17
N LEU A 8 48.78 -8.37 -0.64
CA LEU A 8 47.52 -7.70 -0.31
C LEU A 8 46.40 -8.76 -0.30
N LEU A 9 46.01 -9.26 0.88
CA LEU A 9 44.82 -10.07 1.05
C LEU A 9 43.59 -9.17 0.83
N LEU A 10 43.07 -9.16 -0.40
CA LEU A 10 41.71 -8.70 -0.67
C LEU A 10 40.74 -9.63 0.06
N LEU A 11 40.21 -9.15 1.18
CA LEU A 11 39.00 -9.69 1.80
C LEU A 11 37.87 -9.57 0.77
N VAL A 12 37.66 -10.63 -0.01
CA VAL A 12 36.48 -10.78 -0.85
C VAL A 12 35.31 -10.93 0.11
N MET A 13 34.62 -9.82 0.41
CA MET A 13 33.32 -9.90 1.04
C MET A 13 32.41 -10.72 0.12
N PRO A 14 31.65 -11.69 0.64
CA PRO A 14 30.72 -12.45 -0.18
C PRO A 14 29.76 -11.47 -0.86
N ALA A 15 29.68 -11.55 -2.18
CA ALA A 15 28.73 -10.77 -2.95
C ALA A 15 27.31 -11.07 -2.42
N PRO A 16 26.46 -10.05 -2.21
CA PRO A 16 25.07 -10.29 -1.86
C PRO A 16 24.45 -11.21 -2.92
N GLY A 17 23.71 -12.24 -2.49
CA GLY A 17 23.04 -13.17 -3.40
C GLY A 17 22.13 -12.43 -4.39
N PRO A 18 21.77 -13.06 -5.53
CA PRO A 18 20.98 -12.38 -6.55
C PRO A 18 19.66 -11.90 -5.97
N ALA A 19 19.39 -10.59 -6.08
CA ALA A 19 18.14 -9.98 -5.66
C ALA A 19 16.98 -10.54 -6.50
N ALA A 20 15.84 -10.78 -5.86
CA ALA A 20 14.59 -11.13 -6.51
C ALA A 20 13.72 -9.87 -6.60
N GLU A 21 13.05 -9.71 -7.74
CA GLU A 21 12.08 -8.63 -7.97
C GLU A 21 10.72 -9.03 -7.38
N TYR A 22 10.10 -8.09 -6.68
CA TYR A 22 8.80 -8.23 -6.05
C TYR A 22 7.89 -7.06 -6.41
N GLN A 23 6.59 -7.32 -6.33
CA GLN A 23 5.56 -6.31 -6.48
C GLN A 23 4.86 -6.14 -5.14
N SER A 24 4.96 -4.95 -4.55
CA SER A 24 4.22 -4.63 -3.33
C SER A 24 2.72 -4.61 -3.61
N THR A 25 1.96 -5.03 -2.61
CA THR A 25 0.52 -4.89 -2.46
C THR A 25 0.09 -3.43 -2.62
N PHE A 26 0.94 -2.48 -2.24
CA PHE A 26 0.71 -1.04 -2.40
C PHE A 26 1.13 -0.50 -3.78
N GLY A 27 1.48 -1.37 -4.73
CA GLY A 27 1.66 -1.00 -6.14
C GLY A 27 3.07 -0.58 -6.56
N PHE A 28 4.01 -0.41 -5.64
CA PHE A 28 5.41 -0.14 -5.99
C PHE A 28 6.23 -1.43 -6.20
N PRO A 29 7.13 -1.48 -7.21
CA PRO A 29 8.08 -2.57 -7.35
C PRO A 29 9.25 -2.39 -6.37
N PHE A 30 9.85 -3.49 -5.92
CA PHE A 30 11.05 -3.47 -5.09
C PHE A 30 11.89 -4.73 -5.28
N GLU A 31 13.15 -4.68 -4.84
CA GLU A 31 14.08 -5.79 -4.88
C GLU A 31 14.57 -6.12 -3.48
N LEU A 32 14.66 -7.41 -3.16
CA LEU A 32 15.31 -7.91 -1.95
C LEU A 32 16.07 -9.20 -2.25
N SER A 33 17.13 -9.46 -1.47
CA SER A 33 17.88 -10.72 -1.60
C SER A 33 17.01 -11.92 -1.20
N LYS A 34 17.36 -13.11 -1.72
CA LYS A 34 16.67 -14.38 -1.38
C LYS A 34 16.79 -14.80 0.08
N ASP A 35 17.61 -14.10 0.86
CA ASP A 35 17.72 -14.25 2.32
C ASP A 35 16.48 -13.69 3.04
N TRP A 36 15.55 -13.05 2.31
CA TRP A 36 14.29 -12.54 2.85
C TRP A 36 13.11 -13.43 2.44
N LEU A 37 12.27 -13.79 3.42
CA LEU A 37 10.93 -14.29 3.14
C LEU A 37 9.99 -13.10 2.97
N VAL A 38 9.59 -12.83 1.74
CA VAL A 38 8.67 -11.74 1.40
C VAL A 38 7.22 -12.25 1.41
N LEU A 39 6.38 -11.61 2.22
CA LEU A 39 4.94 -11.86 2.32
C LEU A 39 4.15 -10.60 1.97
N THR A 40 3.92 -10.40 0.67
CA THR A 40 2.88 -9.49 0.14
C THR A 40 1.54 -10.24 0.08
N SER A 41 0.41 -9.56 -0.18
CA SER A 41 -0.89 -10.24 -0.33
C SER A 41 -0.87 -11.27 -1.46
N LYS A 42 -0.18 -10.97 -2.57
CA LYS A 42 0.00 -11.88 -3.72
C LYS A 42 0.84 -13.10 -3.36
N GLU A 43 1.98 -12.88 -2.72
CA GLU A 43 2.86 -13.97 -2.28
C GLU A 43 2.16 -14.85 -1.24
N ALA A 44 1.36 -14.23 -0.38
CA ALA A 44 0.56 -14.93 0.61
C ALA A 44 -0.52 -15.79 -0.03
N ALA A 45 -1.27 -15.28 -1.02
CA ALA A 45 -2.30 -16.06 -1.72
C ALA A 45 -1.72 -17.31 -2.40
N GLY A 46 -0.51 -17.22 -2.97
CA GLY A 46 0.16 -18.34 -3.64
C GLY A 46 0.74 -19.40 -2.68
N LYS A 47 1.11 -19.02 -1.45
CA LYS A 47 1.78 -19.91 -0.48
C LYS A 47 0.83 -20.46 0.57
N PHE A 48 -0.12 -19.67 1.06
CA PHE A 48 -0.99 -20.04 2.20
C PHE A 48 -2.28 -20.78 1.83
N GLY A 49 -2.46 -21.20 0.58
CA GLY A 49 -3.56 -22.11 0.20
C GLY A 49 -3.35 -23.54 0.71
N THR A 50 -2.09 -23.98 0.85
CA THR A 50 -1.72 -25.35 1.24
C THR A 50 -0.58 -25.43 2.26
N GLU A 51 0.23 -24.37 2.42
CA GLU A 51 1.39 -24.38 3.32
C GLU A 51 1.04 -23.85 4.73
N THR A 52 1.67 -24.45 5.74
CA THR A 52 1.65 -23.95 7.12
C THR A 52 2.77 -22.93 7.33
N LEU A 53 2.65 -22.07 8.35
CA LEU A 53 3.76 -21.19 8.73
C LEU A 53 5.03 -21.95 9.09
N LYS A 54 4.85 -23.12 9.71
CA LYS A 54 5.95 -24.05 10.00
C LYS A 54 6.68 -24.47 8.74
N SER A 55 5.97 -24.76 7.63
CA SER A 55 6.61 -25.07 6.35
C SER A 55 7.31 -23.87 5.70
N LEU A 56 6.95 -22.65 6.07
CA LEU A 56 7.68 -21.43 5.69
C LEU A 56 8.89 -21.12 6.61
N GLY A 57 9.17 -21.99 7.60
CA GLY A 57 10.23 -21.80 8.58
C GLY A 57 9.87 -20.83 9.71
N LEU A 58 8.58 -20.56 9.90
CA LEU A 58 8.04 -19.58 10.85
C LEU A 58 7.36 -20.33 12.02
N GLU A 59 7.95 -20.30 13.21
CA GLU A 59 7.41 -20.95 14.44
C GLU A 59 6.98 -19.91 15.47
N TYR A 60 5.71 -19.48 15.46
CA TYR A 60 5.18 -18.50 16.44
C TYR A 60 4.65 -19.19 17.71
N GLY A 61 4.96 -18.63 18.88
CA GLY A 61 4.47 -19.15 20.17
C GLY A 61 2.98 -18.85 20.42
N ASP A 62 2.45 -17.79 19.81
CA ASP A 62 1.06 -17.31 19.91
C ASP A 62 0.32 -17.43 18.57
N GLN A 63 -0.38 -18.55 18.37
CA GLN A 63 -1.03 -18.88 17.11
C GLN A 63 -2.18 -17.93 16.73
N GLU A 64 -2.86 -17.32 17.70
CA GLU A 64 -4.00 -16.44 17.45
C GLU A 64 -3.55 -15.07 16.89
N ASN A 65 -2.54 -14.46 17.52
CA ASN A 65 -1.96 -13.22 17.00
C ASN A 65 -1.41 -13.41 15.58
N MET A 66 -0.80 -14.56 15.34
CA MET A 66 -0.24 -14.87 14.04
C MET A 66 -1.33 -15.04 12.97
N LYS A 67 -2.44 -15.70 13.30
CA LYS A 67 -3.61 -15.77 12.40
C LYS A 67 -4.10 -14.36 12.06
N ALA A 68 -4.20 -13.47 13.04
CA ALA A 68 -4.60 -12.08 12.82
C ALA A 68 -3.62 -11.33 11.91
N VAL A 69 -2.31 -11.51 12.10
CA VAL A 69 -1.27 -10.93 11.24
C VAL A 69 -1.39 -11.44 9.80
N LEU A 70 -1.54 -12.75 9.61
CA LEU A 70 -1.70 -13.32 8.28
C LEU A 70 -2.96 -12.86 7.57
N GLU A 71 -4.08 -12.74 8.27
CA GLU A 71 -5.30 -12.19 7.68
C GLU A 71 -5.10 -10.73 7.25
N ARG A 72 -4.35 -9.92 8.00
CA ARG A 72 -3.96 -8.57 7.57
C ARG A 72 -3.07 -8.59 6.31
N VAL A 73 -2.17 -9.57 6.17
CA VAL A 73 -1.36 -9.73 4.95
C VAL A 73 -2.23 -10.14 3.76
N LYS A 74 -3.11 -11.14 3.92
CA LYS A 74 -4.02 -11.61 2.86
C LYS A 74 -4.95 -10.51 2.38
N THR A 75 -5.49 -9.72 3.32
CA THR A 75 -6.36 -8.57 3.01
C THR A 75 -5.59 -7.34 2.53
N GLY A 76 -4.26 -7.42 2.44
CA GLY A 76 -3.41 -6.37 1.89
C GLY A 76 -3.25 -5.14 2.77
N LYS A 77 -3.59 -5.24 4.06
CA LYS A 77 -3.44 -4.15 5.04
C LYS A 77 -1.99 -3.96 5.51
N VAL A 78 -1.16 -4.98 5.38
CA VAL A 78 0.25 -4.98 5.79
C VAL A 78 1.04 -5.98 4.95
N GLU A 79 2.32 -5.74 4.77
CA GLU A 79 3.29 -6.69 4.25
C GLU A 79 4.33 -7.00 5.31
N PHE A 80 4.85 -8.23 5.32
CA PHE A 80 5.93 -8.63 6.22
C PHE A 80 7.08 -9.25 5.43
N TYR A 81 8.30 -8.83 5.75
CA TYR A 81 9.52 -9.39 5.21
C TYR A 81 10.37 -9.93 6.36
N PHE A 82 10.57 -11.24 6.40
CA PHE A 82 11.32 -11.90 7.47
C PHE A 82 12.75 -12.21 7.05
N ASP A 83 13.70 -11.86 7.90
CA ASP A 83 15.12 -12.11 7.66
C ASP A 83 15.46 -13.59 7.92
N ARG A 84 15.61 -14.41 6.88
CA ARG A 84 15.93 -15.85 7.04
C ARG A 84 17.33 -16.10 7.55
N LYS A 85 18.24 -15.14 7.37
CA LYS A 85 19.65 -15.29 7.74
C LYS A 85 19.85 -15.15 9.25
N TYR A 86 19.13 -14.23 9.88
CA TYR A 86 19.28 -13.94 11.30
C TYR A 86 18.06 -14.31 12.15
N SER A 87 16.88 -14.53 11.57
CA SER A 87 15.67 -14.84 12.35
C SER A 87 15.80 -16.18 13.09
N THR A 88 15.41 -16.16 14.37
CA THR A 88 15.51 -17.31 15.27
C THR A 88 14.19 -17.47 16.00
N LYS A 89 13.16 -18.03 15.33
CA LYS A 89 11.84 -18.35 15.91
C LYS A 89 11.03 -17.19 16.52
N ASP A 90 11.61 -16.01 16.76
CA ASP A 90 11.06 -14.96 17.62
C ASP A 90 10.51 -13.75 16.87
N PHE A 91 10.53 -13.75 15.52
CA PHE A 91 9.92 -12.76 14.63
C PHE A 91 10.38 -11.31 14.82
N ASN A 92 11.17 -11.00 15.83
CA ASN A 92 11.74 -9.67 16.11
C ASN A 92 12.72 -9.18 15.02
N LYS A 93 12.96 -9.99 13.98
CA LYS A 93 13.85 -9.72 12.85
C LYS A 93 13.04 -9.69 11.56
N ASN A 94 12.27 -8.62 11.44
CA ASN A 94 11.34 -8.43 10.34
C ASN A 94 11.29 -6.97 9.92
N ILE A 95 10.78 -6.76 8.72
CA ILE A 95 10.30 -5.48 8.26
C ILE A 95 8.81 -5.62 8.02
N SER A 96 8.01 -4.67 8.52
CA SER A 96 6.62 -4.52 8.14
C SER A 96 6.43 -3.26 7.31
N VAL A 97 5.55 -3.33 6.32
CA VAL A 97 5.15 -2.20 5.48
C VAL A 97 3.63 -2.08 5.53
N GLN A 98 3.10 -0.91 5.86
CA GLN A 98 1.66 -0.68 5.94
C GLN A 98 1.30 0.72 5.48
N LEU A 99 0.06 0.89 5.03
CA LEU A 99 -0.50 2.19 4.70
C LEU A 99 -1.21 2.77 5.95
N MET A 100 -1.05 4.07 6.17
CA MET A 100 -1.75 4.81 7.22
C MET A 100 -2.34 6.11 6.68
N GLU A 101 -3.49 6.48 7.22
CA GLU A 101 -4.10 7.80 7.02
C GLU A 101 -3.26 8.89 7.71
N GLY A 102 -3.27 10.10 7.15
CA GLY A 102 -2.53 11.26 7.68
C GLY A 102 -1.31 11.69 6.86
N GLY A 103 -1.13 11.17 5.65
CA GLY A 103 0.11 11.34 4.87
C GLY A 103 0.26 12.61 4.04
N GLN A 104 0.02 13.78 4.63
CA GLN A 104 0.58 15.01 4.06
C GLN A 104 2.09 15.05 4.30
N GLN A 105 2.83 15.76 3.44
CA GLN A 105 4.27 15.95 3.69
C GLN A 105 4.45 16.64 5.05
N PRO A 106 5.22 16.03 5.98
CA PRO A 106 5.38 16.58 7.31
C PRO A 106 6.16 17.89 7.23
N THR A 107 5.67 18.91 7.92
CA THR A 107 6.46 20.14 8.10
C THR A 107 7.58 19.88 9.11
N ALA A 108 8.66 20.68 9.05
CA ALA A 108 9.75 20.62 10.02
C ALA A 108 9.25 20.67 11.47
N LYS A 109 8.25 21.52 11.74
CA LYS A 109 7.67 21.67 13.06
C LYS A 109 6.85 20.43 13.47
N ALA A 110 5.99 19.93 12.59
CA ALA A 110 5.19 18.73 12.88
C ALA A 110 6.06 17.50 13.15
N ALA A 111 7.14 17.32 12.40
CA ALA A 111 8.08 16.23 12.64
C ALA A 111 8.84 16.39 13.96
N GLN A 112 9.25 17.61 14.34
CA GLN A 112 9.86 17.88 15.65
C GLN A 112 8.91 17.53 16.80
N ASP A 113 7.65 17.93 16.68
CA ASP A 113 6.65 17.67 17.71
C ASP A 113 6.36 16.16 17.85
N ALA A 114 6.23 15.44 16.73
CA ALA A 114 6.12 13.97 16.74
C ALA A 114 7.37 13.32 17.37
N CYS A 115 8.57 13.76 16.97
CA CYS A 115 9.82 13.25 17.54
C CYS A 115 9.94 13.45 19.06
N ALA A 116 9.33 14.52 19.60
CA ALA A 116 9.33 14.80 21.03
C ALA A 116 8.39 13.88 21.82
N SER A 117 7.25 13.46 21.25
CA SER A 117 6.26 12.61 21.95
C SER A 117 6.52 11.11 21.79
N LEU A 118 7.22 10.70 20.72
CA LEU A 118 7.50 9.29 20.40
C LEU A 118 8.11 8.46 21.55
N PRO A 119 9.07 8.95 22.34
CA PRO A 119 9.63 8.14 23.43
C PRO A 119 8.58 7.71 24.46
N ASP A 120 7.69 8.62 24.84
CA ASP A 120 6.66 8.34 25.85
C ASP A 120 5.56 7.43 25.28
N GLU A 121 5.18 7.63 24.02
CA GLU A 121 4.21 6.78 23.31
C GLU A 121 4.74 5.36 23.15
N ALA A 122 5.97 5.21 22.68
CA ALA A 122 6.60 3.91 22.52
C ALA A 122 6.82 3.25 23.90
N ALA A 123 7.21 4.01 24.93
CA ALA A 123 7.36 3.45 26.27
C ALA A 123 6.06 2.89 26.83
N ARG A 124 4.92 3.55 26.58
CA ARG A 124 3.58 3.03 26.91
C ARG A 124 3.27 1.75 26.15
N LEU A 125 3.58 1.70 24.84
CA LEU A 125 3.32 0.52 24.00
C LEU A 125 4.12 -0.71 24.45
N PHE A 126 5.41 -0.52 24.78
CA PHE A 126 6.31 -1.61 25.15
C PHE A 126 6.33 -1.92 26.66
N GLY A 127 5.58 -1.17 27.47
CA GLY A 127 5.52 -1.35 28.93
C GLY A 127 6.86 -1.07 29.63
N GLY A 128 7.69 -0.19 29.07
CA GLY A 128 9.04 0.10 29.60
C GLY A 128 9.77 1.19 28.80
N PRO A 129 10.87 1.75 29.33
CA PRO A 129 11.55 2.88 28.68
C PRO A 129 12.15 2.48 27.32
N VAL A 130 12.02 3.36 26.33
CA VAL A 130 12.72 3.26 25.05
C VAL A 130 13.87 4.25 24.99
N LYS A 131 14.90 3.94 24.19
CA LYS A 131 16.07 4.82 24.01
C LYS A 131 16.12 5.30 22.57
N MET A 132 15.75 6.56 22.34
CA MET A 132 15.88 7.16 21.00
C MET A 132 17.36 7.25 20.60
N LYS A 133 17.66 6.88 19.35
CA LYS A 133 18.97 7.05 18.71
C LYS A 133 18.96 8.24 17.77
N SER A 134 17.91 8.35 16.98
CA SER A 134 17.71 9.43 16.03
C SER A 134 16.21 9.63 15.81
N CYS A 135 15.81 10.86 15.51
CA CYS A 135 14.49 11.17 15.01
C CYS A 135 14.55 12.49 14.25
N GLY A 136 13.94 12.54 13.07
CA GLY A 136 13.84 13.77 12.32
C GLY A 136 13.28 13.58 10.92
N ILE A 137 13.46 14.62 10.11
CA ILE A 137 13.10 14.62 8.70
C ILE A 137 14.31 14.21 7.86
N ALA A 138 14.04 13.43 6.82
CA ALA A 138 14.95 13.21 5.72
C ALA A 138 14.28 13.58 4.39
N GLU A 139 15.11 13.82 3.39
CA GLU A 139 14.66 14.15 2.04
C GLU A 139 15.37 13.27 1.02
N LEU A 140 14.60 12.74 0.07
CA LEU A 140 15.14 12.00 -1.07
C LEU A 140 14.22 12.19 -2.28
N GLN A 141 14.80 12.56 -3.43
CA GLN A 141 14.07 12.75 -4.69
C GLN A 141 12.85 13.70 -4.56
N GLY A 142 12.98 14.77 -3.78
CA GLY A 142 11.89 15.72 -3.52
C GLY A 142 10.79 15.21 -2.59
N ILE A 143 10.95 14.01 -2.01
CA ILE A 143 10.06 13.48 -0.98
C ILE A 143 10.67 13.75 0.39
N THR A 144 9.96 14.56 1.18
CA THR A 144 10.22 14.78 2.59
C THR A 144 9.49 13.71 3.41
N TYR A 145 10.21 13.05 4.33
CA TYR A 145 9.68 11.96 5.13
C TYR A 145 10.27 11.96 6.54
N VAL A 146 9.58 11.32 7.49
CA VAL A 146 10.07 11.18 8.87
C VAL A 146 10.81 9.85 9.02
N ALA A 147 11.96 9.88 9.69
CA ALA A 147 12.74 8.69 10.00
C ALA A 147 13.25 8.73 11.43
N TYR A 148 13.20 7.59 12.11
CA TYR A 148 13.68 7.48 13.48
C TYR A 148 14.15 6.07 13.82
N GLU A 149 15.09 6.01 14.75
CA GLU A 149 15.65 4.77 15.28
C GLU A 149 15.60 4.82 16.82
N TYR A 150 15.19 3.72 17.44
CA TYR A 150 15.19 3.58 18.89
C TYR A 150 15.48 2.16 19.34
N GLU A 151 15.91 2.00 20.59
CA GLU A 151 16.09 0.70 21.23
C GLU A 151 14.97 0.46 22.25
N VAL A 152 14.49 -0.78 22.30
CA VAL A 152 13.61 -1.33 23.34
C VAL A 152 14.46 -2.29 24.18
N PRO A 153 15.06 -1.84 25.30
CA PRO A 153 16.02 -2.62 26.07
C PRO A 153 15.42 -3.90 26.63
N THR A 154 14.16 -3.87 27.05
CA THR A 154 13.42 -5.03 27.59
C THR A 154 13.28 -6.17 26.60
N LEU A 155 13.31 -5.86 25.29
CA LEU A 155 13.21 -6.84 24.20
C LEU A 155 14.55 -7.07 23.48
N ALA A 156 15.64 -6.45 23.94
CA ALA A 156 16.94 -6.45 23.27
C ALA A 156 16.86 -6.16 21.76
N THR A 157 15.93 -5.26 21.39
CA THR A 157 15.55 -4.98 20.00
C THR A 157 15.77 -3.51 19.66
N SER A 158 16.38 -3.26 18.50
CA SER A 158 16.45 -1.96 17.85
C SER A 158 15.38 -1.89 16.77
N VAL A 159 14.71 -0.75 16.66
CA VAL A 159 13.66 -0.48 15.68
C VAL A 159 14.08 0.70 14.81
N ILE A 160 13.95 0.54 13.50
CA ILE A 160 14.14 1.57 12.47
C ILE A 160 12.78 1.80 11.83
N GLN A 161 12.25 3.01 11.90
CA GLN A 161 10.95 3.35 11.32
C GLN A 161 11.09 4.52 10.34
N THR A 162 10.31 4.46 9.27
CA THR A 162 10.20 5.55 8.29
C THR A 162 8.76 5.71 7.85
N GLU A 163 8.32 6.97 7.78
CA GLU A 163 6.96 7.36 7.40
C GLU A 163 7.02 8.23 6.14
N ILE A 164 6.58 7.66 5.04
CA ILE A 164 6.76 8.19 3.69
C ILE A 164 5.40 8.62 3.14
N PRO A 165 5.19 9.90 2.84
CA PRO A 165 4.02 10.35 2.09
C PRO A 165 3.89 9.56 0.79
N PHE A 166 2.71 9.02 0.48
CA PHE A 166 2.54 8.07 -0.63
C PHE A 166 1.49 8.52 -1.64
N THR A 167 0.27 8.81 -1.17
CA THR A 167 -0.81 9.40 -1.98
C THR A 167 -1.48 10.52 -1.20
N ALA A 168 -2.47 11.19 -1.78
CA ALA A 168 -3.19 12.24 -1.06
C ALA A 168 -3.79 11.67 0.24
N GLY A 169 -3.36 12.23 1.38
CA GLY A 169 -3.83 11.83 2.71
C GLY A 169 -3.29 10.50 3.25
N MET A 170 -2.38 9.80 2.55
CA MET A 170 -1.86 8.50 3.00
C MET A 170 -0.33 8.44 3.00
N SER A 171 0.22 7.81 4.04
CA SER A 171 1.64 7.51 4.20
C SER A 171 1.86 6.00 4.22
N ILE A 172 2.98 5.57 3.66
CA ILE A 172 3.51 4.24 3.93
C ILE A 172 4.44 4.32 5.14
N ILE A 173 4.20 3.43 6.11
CA ILE A 173 5.11 3.21 7.23
C ILE A 173 5.91 1.94 6.99
N VAL A 174 7.23 2.05 7.09
CA VAL A 174 8.17 0.93 7.03
C VAL A 174 8.82 0.78 8.41
N VAL A 175 8.56 -0.33 9.10
CA VAL A 175 9.11 -0.62 10.44
C VAL A 175 10.01 -1.84 10.36
N GLY A 176 11.30 -1.67 10.59
CA GLY A 176 12.28 -2.74 10.72
C GLY A 176 12.66 -2.97 12.18
N GLY A 177 12.55 -4.20 12.66
CA GLY A 177 13.03 -4.60 14.00
C GLY A 177 14.19 -5.58 13.88
N SER A 178 15.20 -5.48 14.74
CA SER A 178 16.22 -6.51 14.89
C SER A 178 16.98 -6.41 16.21
N ASN A 179 17.66 -7.49 16.58
CA ASN A 179 18.70 -7.42 17.61
C ASN A 179 20.03 -6.88 17.01
N LYS A 180 21.04 -6.66 17.87
CA LYS A 180 22.35 -6.12 17.45
C LYS A 180 23.03 -6.92 16.32
N ALA A 181 22.84 -8.23 16.26
CA ALA A 181 23.50 -9.09 15.26
C ALA A 181 22.87 -8.97 13.88
N GLY A 182 21.53 -8.80 13.80
CA GLY A 182 20.79 -8.69 12.55
C GLY A 182 20.51 -7.24 12.10
N LEU A 183 20.73 -6.25 12.97
CA LEU A 183 20.32 -4.86 12.74
C LEU A 183 20.84 -4.28 11.42
N GLU A 184 22.10 -4.54 11.08
CA GLU A 184 22.67 -4.00 9.84
C GLU A 184 22.06 -4.65 8.58
N HIS A 185 21.66 -5.91 8.66
CA HIS A 185 20.98 -6.58 7.56
C HIS A 185 19.56 -6.02 7.37
N VAL A 186 18.83 -5.83 8.48
CA VAL A 186 17.51 -5.19 8.48
C VAL A 186 17.59 -3.75 7.97
N ARG A 187 18.59 -2.97 8.42
CA ARG A 187 18.80 -1.58 7.96
C ARG A 187 18.97 -1.50 6.46
N LYS A 188 19.83 -2.35 5.87
CA LYS A 188 20.06 -2.36 4.41
C LYS A 188 18.78 -2.67 3.63
N ALA A 189 18.02 -3.68 4.05
CA ALA A 189 16.75 -4.00 3.40
C ALA A 189 15.72 -2.88 3.57
N HIS A 190 15.61 -2.33 4.78
CA HIS A 190 14.73 -1.20 5.09
C HIS A 190 15.04 0.01 4.19
N GLU A 191 16.31 0.36 4.02
CA GLU A 191 16.74 1.43 3.12
C GLU A 191 16.41 1.13 1.66
N GLN A 192 16.59 -0.11 1.19
CA GLN A 192 16.24 -0.52 -0.18
C GLN A 192 14.73 -0.39 -0.45
N ILE A 193 13.89 -0.83 0.48
CA ILE A 193 12.43 -0.71 0.38
C ILE A 193 12.02 0.77 0.41
N THR A 194 12.57 1.54 1.34
CA THR A 194 12.32 2.99 1.47
C THR A 194 12.66 3.74 0.19
N ARG A 195 13.83 3.46 -0.42
CA ARG A 195 14.22 4.05 -1.71
C ARG A 195 13.28 3.66 -2.84
N SER A 196 12.79 2.42 -2.85
CA SER A 196 11.86 1.93 -3.86
C SER A 196 10.51 2.65 -3.77
N ILE A 197 9.98 2.82 -2.54
CA ILE A 197 8.77 3.60 -2.27
C ILE A 197 8.96 5.05 -2.71
N ILE A 198 10.04 5.70 -2.30
CA ILE A 198 10.31 7.12 -2.63
C ILE A 198 10.45 7.32 -4.14
N LYS A 199 11.11 6.40 -4.85
CA LYS A 199 11.21 6.43 -6.32
C LYS A 199 9.84 6.32 -6.97
N TYR A 200 8.99 5.43 -6.48
CA TYR A 200 7.62 5.28 -6.98
C TYR A 200 6.79 6.55 -6.70
N THR A 201 6.82 7.06 -5.47
CA THR A 201 6.10 8.26 -5.04
C THR A 201 6.53 9.49 -5.82
N SER A 202 7.84 9.74 -5.95
CA SER A 202 8.37 10.91 -6.67
C SER A 202 7.97 10.89 -8.15
N ALA A 203 8.04 9.73 -8.80
CA ALA A 203 7.56 9.57 -10.16
C ALA A 203 6.04 9.83 -10.28
N ALA A 204 5.25 9.32 -9.33
CA ALA A 204 3.81 9.58 -9.28
C ALA A 204 3.51 11.07 -9.06
N GLN A 205 4.20 11.74 -8.14
CA GLN A 205 4.06 13.19 -7.92
C GLN A 205 4.46 14.01 -9.15
N ALA A 206 5.54 13.65 -9.84
CA ALA A 206 5.94 14.33 -11.07
C ALA A 206 4.88 14.20 -12.18
N ARG A 207 4.27 13.02 -12.33
CA ARG A 207 3.14 12.80 -13.26
C ARG A 207 1.93 13.65 -12.87
N ARG A 208 1.57 13.68 -11.59
CA ARG A 208 0.48 14.52 -11.07
C ARG A 208 0.75 16.00 -11.27
N ALA A 209 1.96 16.48 -10.99
CA ALA A 209 2.33 17.89 -11.19
C ALA A 209 2.25 18.27 -12.68
N LYS A 210 2.63 17.37 -13.59
CA LYS A 210 2.46 17.56 -15.04
C LYS A 210 0.98 17.54 -15.47
N ALA A 211 0.14 16.79 -14.76
CA ALA A 211 -1.30 16.73 -14.97
C ALA A 211 -2.08 17.78 -14.15
N ALA A 212 -1.43 18.50 -13.24
CA ALA A 212 -2.07 19.38 -12.28
C ALA A 212 -2.84 20.48 -13.00
N GLY A 213 -4.12 20.63 -12.65
CA GLY A 213 -5.03 21.57 -13.31
C GLY A 213 -5.64 21.06 -14.62
N ARG A 214 -5.34 19.83 -15.08
CA ARG A 214 -5.99 19.22 -16.23
C ARG A 214 -7.01 18.20 -15.77
N VAL A 215 -8.27 18.61 -15.75
CA VAL A 215 -9.40 17.67 -15.82
C VAL A 215 -9.20 16.83 -17.08
N PRO A 216 -9.30 15.48 -17.00
CA PRO A 216 -9.20 14.63 -18.18
C PRO A 216 -10.14 15.07 -19.31
N GLY A 217 -9.74 14.81 -20.56
CA GLY A 217 -10.58 15.14 -21.71
C GLY A 217 -11.91 14.37 -21.67
N LYS A 218 -12.95 14.90 -22.33
CA LYS A 218 -14.30 14.29 -22.33
C LYS A 218 -14.29 12.79 -22.66
N ASP A 219 -13.48 12.38 -23.63
CA ASP A 219 -13.38 10.97 -24.05
C ASP A 219 -12.71 10.09 -22.98
N GLU A 220 -11.70 10.63 -22.29
CA GLU A 220 -11.06 9.95 -21.17
C GLU A 220 -12.02 9.80 -19.98
N LEU A 221 -12.81 10.85 -19.68
CA LEU A 221 -13.84 10.79 -18.65
C LEU A 221 -14.92 9.77 -18.97
N ALA A 222 -15.39 9.75 -20.22
CA ALA A 222 -16.36 8.76 -20.68
C ALA A 222 -15.79 7.34 -20.56
N ALA A 223 -14.52 7.13 -20.89
CA ALA A 223 -13.83 5.86 -20.73
C ALA A 223 -13.68 5.46 -19.24
N LEU A 224 -13.36 6.39 -18.34
CA LEU A 224 -13.31 6.12 -16.89
C LEU A 224 -14.66 5.64 -16.37
N VAL A 225 -15.74 6.35 -16.69
CA VAL A 225 -17.11 5.95 -16.30
C VAL A 225 -17.46 4.59 -16.89
N LYS A 226 -17.25 4.40 -18.20
CA LYS A 226 -17.58 3.16 -18.91
C LYS A 226 -16.85 1.96 -18.32
N ASN A 227 -15.52 2.04 -18.19
CA ASN A 227 -14.70 0.91 -17.73
C ASN A 227 -15.04 0.50 -16.29
N ASN A 228 -15.30 1.47 -15.41
CA ASN A 228 -15.63 1.18 -14.01
C ASN A 228 -17.05 0.65 -13.84
N LEU A 229 -18.03 1.18 -14.60
CA LEU A 229 -19.40 0.65 -14.57
C LEU A 229 -19.53 -0.72 -15.24
N LEU A 230 -18.73 -1.03 -16.28
CA LEU A 230 -18.66 -2.39 -16.81
C LEU A 230 -18.15 -3.37 -15.77
N ARG A 231 -17.09 -3.00 -15.04
CA ARG A 231 -16.53 -3.84 -13.98
C ARG A 231 -17.52 -4.06 -12.85
N PHE A 232 -18.15 -2.98 -12.38
CA PHE A 232 -19.24 -3.02 -11.41
C PHE A 232 -20.35 -3.97 -11.87
N SER A 233 -20.86 -3.79 -13.10
CA SER A 233 -21.96 -4.60 -13.61
C SER A 233 -21.59 -6.07 -13.79
N ARG A 234 -20.35 -6.37 -14.19
CA ARG A 234 -19.86 -7.75 -14.29
C ARG A 234 -19.77 -8.41 -12.91
N SER A 235 -19.30 -7.67 -11.90
CA SER A 235 -19.29 -8.14 -10.51
C SER A 235 -20.68 -8.39 -9.94
N VAL A 236 -21.65 -7.50 -10.22
CA VAL A 236 -23.07 -7.73 -9.88
C VAL A 236 -23.57 -9.01 -10.53
N ASN A 237 -23.36 -9.18 -11.84
CA ASN A 237 -23.85 -10.36 -12.59
C ASN A 237 -23.20 -11.66 -12.08
N ALA A 238 -21.94 -11.61 -11.66
CA ALA A 238 -21.20 -12.76 -11.14
C ALA A 238 -21.47 -13.02 -9.65
N SER A 239 -22.14 -12.11 -8.95
CA SER A 239 -22.20 -12.08 -7.47
C SER A 239 -20.82 -12.16 -6.80
N ASP A 240 -19.81 -11.56 -7.45
CA ASP A 240 -18.42 -11.59 -6.99
C ASP A 240 -17.72 -10.25 -7.26
N PHE A 241 -17.38 -9.56 -6.17
CA PHE A 241 -16.70 -8.27 -6.20
C PHE A 241 -15.18 -8.37 -6.02
N THR A 242 -14.59 -9.57 -6.05
CA THR A 242 -13.14 -9.77 -5.93
C THR A 242 -12.37 -8.99 -7.00
N GLU A 243 -12.79 -9.09 -8.27
CA GLU A 243 -12.16 -8.35 -9.36
C GLU A 243 -12.38 -6.83 -9.22
N PHE A 244 -13.58 -6.41 -8.83
CA PHE A 244 -13.89 -4.99 -8.63
C PHE A 244 -13.00 -4.39 -7.53
N HIS A 245 -12.94 -5.02 -6.36
CA HIS A 245 -12.05 -4.64 -5.25
C HIS A 245 -10.59 -4.58 -5.69
N GLY A 246 -10.12 -5.54 -6.49
CA GLY A 246 -8.76 -5.53 -7.04
C GLY A 246 -8.43 -4.30 -7.90
N HIS A 247 -9.42 -3.60 -8.46
CA HIS A 247 -9.22 -2.47 -9.36
C HIS A 247 -9.44 -1.09 -8.73
N VAL A 248 -10.09 -1.00 -7.57
CA VAL A 248 -10.29 0.28 -6.88
C VAL A 248 -8.96 0.84 -6.35
N SER A 249 -8.98 2.11 -5.95
CA SER A 249 -7.84 2.79 -5.33
C SER A 249 -7.38 2.06 -4.07
N LEU A 250 -6.10 2.20 -3.74
CA LEU A 250 -5.52 1.72 -2.49
C LEU A 250 -6.24 2.30 -1.28
N LEU A 251 -6.71 3.54 -1.37
CA LEU A 251 -7.51 4.18 -0.30
C LEU A 251 -8.76 3.34 -0.05
N TRP A 252 -9.54 3.10 -1.11
CA TRP A 252 -10.80 2.39 -0.95
C TRP A 252 -10.62 0.90 -0.66
N LYS A 253 -9.54 0.27 -1.12
CA LYS A 253 -9.19 -1.12 -0.76
C LYS A 253 -8.96 -1.29 0.74
N ASN A 254 -8.41 -0.29 1.41
CA ASN A 254 -8.16 -0.33 2.84
C ASN A 254 -9.43 -0.14 3.68
N GLU A 255 -10.40 0.61 3.15
CA GLU A 255 -11.67 0.91 3.84
C GLU A 255 -12.76 -0.13 3.56
N ALA A 256 -12.84 -0.66 2.34
CA ALA A 256 -13.90 -1.54 1.87
C ALA A 256 -13.39 -2.95 1.56
N THR A 257 -14.06 -3.97 2.08
CA THR A 257 -13.80 -5.38 1.74
C THR A 257 -14.73 -5.87 0.63
N VAL A 258 -14.47 -7.07 0.10
CA VAL A 258 -15.39 -7.72 -0.87
C VAL A 258 -16.76 -7.95 -0.23
N GLU A 259 -16.82 -8.33 1.04
CA GLU A 259 -18.06 -8.53 1.80
C GLU A 259 -18.84 -7.23 1.97
N TYR A 260 -18.14 -6.11 2.18
CA TYR A 260 -18.75 -4.79 2.19
C TYR A 260 -19.43 -4.49 0.84
N PHE A 261 -18.75 -4.74 -0.29
CA PHE A 261 -19.34 -4.53 -1.61
C PHE A 261 -20.54 -5.45 -1.89
N ASN A 262 -20.42 -6.73 -1.53
CA ASN A 262 -21.53 -7.68 -1.62
C ASN A 262 -22.76 -7.19 -0.84
N SER A 263 -22.56 -6.62 0.34
CA SER A 263 -23.63 -6.07 1.17
C SER A 263 -24.20 -4.78 0.58
N ALA A 264 -23.33 -3.83 0.20
CA ALA A 264 -23.71 -2.52 -0.32
C ALA A 264 -24.50 -2.61 -1.65
N PHE A 265 -24.16 -3.59 -2.49
CA PHE A 265 -24.78 -3.78 -3.81
C PHE A 265 -25.73 -4.97 -3.89
N LYS A 266 -26.13 -5.52 -2.72
CA LYS A 266 -27.05 -6.65 -2.63
C LYS A 266 -28.34 -6.45 -3.43
N ALA A 267 -28.92 -5.24 -3.39
CA ALA A 267 -30.12 -4.94 -4.15
C ALA A 267 -29.94 -5.11 -5.68
N PHE A 268 -28.76 -4.80 -6.23
CA PHE A 268 -28.50 -5.00 -7.65
C PHE A 268 -28.42 -6.50 -8.00
N MET A 269 -27.80 -7.30 -7.13
CA MET A 269 -27.69 -8.75 -7.30
C MET A 269 -29.07 -9.42 -7.15
N ASP A 270 -29.81 -9.09 -6.10
CA ASP A 270 -31.14 -9.66 -5.81
C ASP A 270 -32.16 -9.37 -6.92
N ASN A 271 -32.03 -8.22 -7.57
CA ASN A 271 -32.89 -7.82 -8.69
C ASN A 271 -32.32 -8.22 -10.07
N ASN A 272 -31.24 -9.01 -10.12
CA ASN A 272 -30.58 -9.45 -11.37
C ASN A 272 -30.28 -8.29 -12.34
N VAL A 273 -29.84 -7.15 -11.80
CA VAL A 273 -29.60 -5.95 -12.60
C VAL A 273 -28.37 -6.14 -13.48
N ASN A 274 -28.57 -6.14 -14.79
CA ASN A 274 -27.49 -6.23 -15.77
C ASN A 274 -27.33 -4.92 -16.56
N LEU A 275 -26.31 -4.14 -16.23
CA LEU A 275 -26.00 -2.87 -16.90
C LEU A 275 -25.00 -3.02 -18.06
N VAL A 276 -24.40 -4.19 -18.28
CA VAL A 276 -23.41 -4.39 -19.36
C VAL A 276 -23.94 -3.92 -20.73
N PRO A 277 -25.15 -4.32 -21.19
CA PRO A 277 -25.64 -3.89 -22.50
C PRO A 277 -25.86 -2.38 -22.60
N VAL A 278 -26.22 -1.73 -21.48
CA VAL A 278 -26.43 -0.28 -21.40
C VAL A 278 -25.09 0.43 -21.56
N VAL A 279 -24.09 0.01 -20.77
CA VAL A 279 -22.78 0.65 -20.71
C VAL A 279 -21.95 0.41 -21.98
N GLU A 280 -22.14 -0.73 -22.66
CA GLU A 280 -21.44 -1.02 -23.92
C GLU A 280 -21.99 -0.20 -25.11
N LYS A 281 -23.31 -0.04 -25.18
CA LYS A 281 -24.01 0.54 -26.35
C LYS A 281 -24.25 2.04 -26.26
N LEU A 282 -24.40 2.57 -25.06
CA LEU A 282 -24.74 3.97 -24.84
C LEU A 282 -23.53 4.74 -24.33
N THR A 283 -23.56 6.06 -24.55
CA THR A 283 -22.58 6.99 -24.00
C THR A 283 -23.18 7.66 -22.76
N PRO A 284 -22.45 7.79 -21.64
CA PRO A 284 -22.93 8.52 -20.49
C PRO A 284 -23.12 10.02 -20.83
N VAL A 285 -24.15 10.62 -20.25
CA VAL A 285 -24.37 12.06 -20.23
C VAL A 285 -23.88 12.57 -18.88
N PHE A 286 -22.97 13.54 -18.89
CA PHE A 286 -22.53 14.21 -17.67
C PHE A 286 -23.54 15.30 -17.30
N ASP A 287 -24.12 15.18 -16.11
CA ASP A 287 -25.14 16.12 -15.61
C ASP A 287 -24.49 17.38 -15.05
N GLU A 288 -23.25 17.26 -14.58
CA GLU A 288 -22.46 18.35 -14.01
C GLU A 288 -21.08 18.38 -14.68
N LYS A 289 -20.42 19.55 -14.63
CA LYS A 289 -19.02 19.64 -15.06
C LYS A 289 -18.17 18.79 -14.11
N PRO A 290 -17.18 18.04 -14.61
CA PRO A 290 -16.23 17.34 -13.77
C PRO A 290 -15.58 18.31 -12.77
N SER A 291 -15.55 17.93 -11.50
CA SER A 291 -14.89 18.72 -10.46
C SER A 291 -13.63 18.01 -9.99
N LEU A 292 -12.58 18.78 -9.70
CA LEU A 292 -11.33 18.29 -9.14
C LEU A 292 -11.11 19.01 -7.80
N SER A 293 -11.08 18.27 -6.71
CA SER A 293 -10.86 18.82 -5.36
C SER A 293 -9.41 19.27 -5.18
N LYS A 294 -9.13 20.03 -4.10
CA LYS A 294 -7.76 20.44 -3.75
C LYS A 294 -6.86 19.25 -3.41
N GLU A 295 -7.47 18.17 -2.93
CA GLU A 295 -6.86 16.90 -2.58
C GLU A 295 -6.65 16.01 -3.82
N GLY A 296 -7.06 16.47 -5.01
CA GLY A 296 -6.89 15.75 -6.27
C GLY A 296 -7.95 14.68 -6.53
N VAL A 297 -9.11 14.75 -5.87
CA VAL A 297 -10.24 13.84 -6.13
C VAL A 297 -11.06 14.38 -7.31
N LEU A 298 -11.15 13.58 -8.38
CA LEU A 298 -11.99 13.86 -9.55
C LEU A 298 -13.38 13.28 -9.32
N SER A 299 -14.41 14.13 -9.29
CA SER A 299 -15.80 13.70 -9.15
C SER A 299 -16.57 13.86 -10.46
N LEU A 300 -17.26 12.79 -10.85
CA LEU A 300 -18.06 12.68 -12.06
C LEU A 300 -19.50 12.30 -11.70
N LYS A 301 -20.46 13.07 -12.19
CA LYS A 301 -21.88 12.83 -12.00
C LYS A 301 -22.61 12.88 -13.32
N GLY A 302 -23.50 11.92 -13.53
CA GLY A 302 -24.21 11.79 -14.79
C GLY A 302 -25.19 10.63 -14.83
N HIS A 303 -25.63 10.31 -16.04
CA HIS A 303 -26.54 9.21 -16.27
C HIS A 303 -26.37 8.56 -17.64
N TYR A 304 -26.84 7.32 -17.76
CA TYR A 304 -27.13 6.71 -19.07
C TYR A 304 -28.60 6.98 -19.44
N PRO A 305 -28.88 7.43 -20.69
CA PRO A 305 -30.21 7.87 -21.11
C PRO A 305 -31.12 6.70 -21.50
N THR A 306 -31.31 5.73 -20.60
CA THR A 306 -32.21 4.59 -20.79
C THR A 306 -33.67 4.94 -20.49
N ARG A 307 -34.61 4.10 -20.97
CA ARG A 307 -36.06 4.20 -20.70
C ARG A 307 -36.64 2.83 -20.32
N PRO A 308 -37.68 2.75 -19.48
CA PRO A 308 -38.40 3.86 -18.83
C PRO A 308 -37.65 4.47 -17.63
N SER A 309 -36.53 3.88 -17.20
CA SER A 309 -35.69 4.35 -16.11
C SER A 309 -34.29 4.73 -16.60
N ARG A 310 -33.68 5.75 -15.98
CA ARG A 310 -32.28 6.14 -16.18
C ARG A 310 -31.37 5.41 -15.19
N VAL A 311 -30.14 5.15 -15.61
CA VAL A 311 -29.06 4.70 -14.73
C VAL A 311 -28.23 5.92 -14.35
N LEU A 312 -28.36 6.38 -13.11
CA LEU A 312 -27.62 7.50 -12.54
C LEU A 312 -26.30 6.99 -11.95
N PHE A 313 -25.24 7.77 -12.09
CA PHE A 313 -23.95 7.49 -11.47
C PHE A 313 -23.34 8.73 -10.82
N GLU A 314 -22.68 8.51 -9.68
CA GLU A 314 -21.74 9.43 -9.05
C GLU A 314 -20.48 8.62 -8.74
N LEU A 315 -19.38 8.95 -9.42
CA LEU A 315 -18.11 8.26 -9.31
C LEU A 315 -17.03 9.25 -8.89
N SER A 316 -16.19 8.87 -7.93
CA SER A 316 -15.01 9.66 -7.57
C SER A 316 -13.73 8.88 -7.84
N PHE A 317 -12.69 9.56 -8.28
CA PHE A 317 -11.40 8.99 -8.64
C PHE A 317 -10.25 9.73 -7.99
N ILE A 318 -9.18 9.00 -7.69
CA ILE A 318 -7.89 9.55 -7.28
C ILE A 318 -6.81 9.08 -8.26
N ASP A 319 -5.90 9.95 -8.66
CA ASP A 319 -4.74 9.55 -9.47
C ASP A 319 -3.68 8.90 -8.57
N GLU A 320 -3.37 7.63 -8.80
CA GLU A 320 -2.33 6.88 -8.09
C GLU A 320 -0.96 6.90 -8.81
N GLY A 321 -0.80 7.77 -9.81
CA GLY A 321 0.42 7.93 -10.61
C GLY A 321 0.58 6.90 -11.73
N ALA A 322 -0.13 5.78 -11.67
CA ALA A 322 -0.32 4.83 -12.77
C ALA A 322 -1.63 5.08 -13.55
N GLY A 323 -2.47 6.02 -13.08
CA GLY A 323 -3.76 6.36 -13.65
C GLY A 323 -4.82 6.61 -12.58
N TRP A 324 -5.99 7.07 -13.04
CA TRP A 324 -7.16 7.30 -12.19
C TRP A 324 -7.74 6.00 -11.67
N LYS A 325 -7.93 5.94 -10.35
CA LYS A 325 -8.47 4.80 -9.62
C LYS A 325 -9.74 5.19 -8.88
N LEU A 326 -10.75 4.33 -8.97
CA LEU A 326 -12.04 4.56 -8.35
C LEU A 326 -11.89 4.58 -6.82
N VAL A 327 -12.40 5.61 -6.17
CA VAL A 327 -12.37 5.78 -4.70
C VAL A 327 -13.77 5.83 -4.09
N SER A 328 -14.79 6.05 -4.91
CA SER A 328 -16.19 5.95 -4.49
C SER A 328 -17.08 5.66 -5.69
N THR A 329 -18.14 4.88 -5.48
CA THR A 329 -19.17 4.58 -6.47
C THR A 329 -20.56 4.69 -5.87
N ASN A 330 -21.46 5.36 -6.57
CA ASN A 330 -22.88 5.36 -6.27
C ASN A 330 -23.64 5.21 -7.60
N VAL A 331 -24.44 4.15 -7.70
CA VAL A 331 -25.20 3.81 -8.91
C VAL A 331 -26.65 3.61 -8.52
N ASN A 332 -27.57 4.26 -9.23
CA ASN A 332 -29.00 4.16 -8.97
C ASN A 332 -29.79 4.01 -10.26
N ILE A 333 -30.89 3.27 -10.21
CA ILE A 333 -31.85 3.21 -11.31
C ILE A 333 -33.10 3.95 -10.87
N LYS A 334 -33.46 5.03 -11.58
CA LYS A 334 -34.65 5.83 -11.27
C LYS A 334 -35.54 5.99 -12.50
N PRO A 335 -36.88 5.95 -12.36
CA PRO A 335 -37.79 6.29 -13.46
C PRO A 335 -37.45 7.65 -14.07
N VAL A 336 -37.62 7.79 -15.38
CA VAL A 336 -37.60 9.11 -16.03
C VAL A 336 -38.81 9.88 -15.49
N GLN A 337 -38.57 10.92 -14.70
CA GLN A 337 -39.60 11.89 -14.32
C GLN A 337 -40.01 12.75 -15.51
#